data_AF-A0A6N3CMC6-F1
#
_entry.id   AF-A0A6N3CMC6-F1
#
_cell.length_a   1.000
_cell.length_b   1.000
_cell.length_c   1.000
_cell.angle_alpha   90.00
_cell.angle_beta   90.00
_cell.angle_gamma   90.00
#
_symmetry.space_group_name_H-M   'P 1'
#
loop_
_entity.id
_entity.type
_entity.pdbx_description
1 polymer ?
#
loop_
_entity_poly.entity_id
_entity_poly.type
_entity_poly.pdbx_seq_one_letter_code
_entity_poly.pdbx_strand_id
1 'polypeptide(L)'
;MFEEIINDLQMRLSPKRFAHTLGVARAAVGLAQRYGADPEEAYIAGLLHDCAKELPLSEMQRLVDEADIKVDMDMYVNGALLHGVSGAVMAHDRYGVIDGYILDAIRYHTTGRVGMTQLDKIIFLADYVEETRDFPGVDYLRSLALEDLDEAVLAGYDTTIRHLLDQELSIYFKTILGRNDMVRRIHNR
;
A
#
# COMPACT_ATOMS: atom_id res chain seq x y z
N MET A 1 -19.79 -2.98 10.73
CA MET A 1 -18.53 -3.32 10.03
C MET A 1 -17.74 -2.07 9.63
N PHE A 2 -18.05 -1.35 8.54
CA PHE A 2 -17.21 -0.21 8.11
C PHE A 2 -17.13 0.93 9.13
N GLU A 3 -18.25 1.33 9.73
CA GLU A 3 -18.25 2.38 10.77
C GLU A 3 -17.40 2.00 11.99
N GLU A 4 -17.42 0.73 12.41
CA GLU A 4 -16.63 0.25 13.54
C GLU A 4 -15.14 0.28 13.24
N ILE A 5 -14.74 -0.13 12.02
CA ILE A 5 -13.35 -0.02 11.54
C ILE A 5 -12.91 1.44 11.53
N ILE A 6 -13.72 2.33 10.93
CA ILE A 6 -13.41 3.76 10.83
C ILE A 6 -13.24 4.38 12.23
N ASN A 7 -14.12 4.06 13.17
CA ASN A 7 -14.04 4.56 14.54
C ASN A 7 -12.79 4.06 15.28
N ASP A 8 -12.43 2.78 15.14
CA ASP A 8 -11.20 2.25 15.75
C ASP A 8 -9.95 2.89 15.12
N LEU A 9 -9.91 3.06 13.80
CA LEU A 9 -8.82 3.74 13.11
C LEU A 9 -8.69 5.21 13.54
N GLN A 10 -9.80 5.92 13.72
CA GLN A 10 -9.79 7.32 14.19
C GLN A 10 -9.20 7.45 15.60
N MET A 11 -9.40 6.44 16.46
CA MET A 11 -8.82 6.43 17.80
C MET A 11 -7.34 6.03 17.82
N ARG A 12 -6.89 5.25 16.84
CA ARG A 12 -5.54 4.66 16.80
C ARG A 12 -4.52 5.46 16.01
N LEU A 13 -4.97 6.09 14.92
CA LEU A 13 -4.13 6.82 14.00
C LEU A 13 -4.15 8.31 14.34
N SER A 14 -3.02 8.99 14.12
CA SER A 14 -2.96 10.44 14.17
C SER A 14 -3.98 11.06 13.19
N PRO A 15 -4.50 12.27 13.46
CA PRO A 15 -5.48 12.91 12.58
C PRO A 15 -5.01 13.00 11.11
N LYS A 16 -3.71 13.24 10.91
CA LYS A 16 -3.09 13.28 9.58
C LYS A 16 -3.15 11.91 8.89
N ARG A 17 -2.78 10.84 9.60
CA ARG A 17 -2.77 9.48 9.07
C ARG A 17 -4.18 8.95 8.81
N PHE A 18 -5.13 9.28 9.68
CA PHE A 18 -6.53 8.95 9.48
C PHE A 18 -7.12 9.66 8.25
N ALA A 19 -6.86 10.96 8.07
CA ALA A 19 -7.29 11.69 6.88
C ALA A 19 -6.70 11.09 5.60
N HIS A 20 -5.40 10.77 5.62
CA HIS A 20 -4.72 10.06 4.53
C HIS A 20 -5.39 8.70 4.24
N THR A 21 -5.66 7.89 5.26
CA THR A 21 -6.32 6.58 5.13
C THR A 21 -7.69 6.69 4.45
N LEU A 22 -8.50 7.68 4.84
CA LEU A 22 -9.78 7.94 4.18
C LEU A 22 -9.61 8.41 2.73
N GLY A 23 -8.57 9.20 2.46
CA GLY A 23 -8.18 9.61 1.11
C GLY A 23 -7.81 8.42 0.22
N VAL A 24 -6.97 7.51 0.73
CA VAL A 24 -6.59 6.27 0.03
C VAL A 24 -7.81 5.41 -0.26
N ALA A 25 -8.70 5.21 0.72
CA ALA A 25 -9.93 4.45 0.50
C ALA A 25 -10.82 5.06 -0.61
N ARG A 26 -10.95 6.39 -0.67
CA ARG A 26 -11.68 7.08 -1.75
C ARG A 26 -10.98 6.93 -3.11
N ALA A 27 -9.67 7.13 -3.16
CA ALA A 27 -8.88 7.02 -4.38
C ALA A 27 -8.92 5.59 -4.93
N ALA A 28 -8.81 4.59 -4.06
CA ALA A 28 -8.88 3.17 -4.40
C ALA A 28 -10.22 2.80 -5.04
N VAL A 29 -11.34 3.27 -4.49
CA VAL A 29 -12.68 3.09 -5.08
C VAL A 29 -12.75 3.67 -6.50
N GLY A 30 -12.27 4.91 -6.68
CA GLY A 30 -12.28 5.56 -7.99
C GLY A 30 -11.42 4.83 -9.03
N LEU A 31 -10.25 4.35 -8.63
CA LEU A 31 -9.36 3.55 -9.49
C LEU A 31 -9.97 2.17 -9.80
N ALA A 32 -10.60 1.51 -8.83
CA ALA A 32 -11.25 0.22 -9.01
C ALA A 32 -12.39 0.30 -10.04
N GLN A 33 -13.27 1.30 -9.91
CA GLN A 33 -14.33 1.56 -10.88
C GLN A 33 -13.78 1.82 -12.28
N ARG A 34 -12.66 2.53 -12.38
CA ARG A 34 -12.03 2.86 -13.66
C ARG A 34 -11.42 1.66 -14.36
N TYR A 35 -10.74 0.80 -13.61
CA TYR A 35 -9.95 -0.30 -14.16
C TYR A 35 -10.62 -1.67 -14.07
N GLY A 36 -11.85 -1.74 -13.54
CA GLY A 36 -12.66 -2.96 -13.52
C GLY A 36 -12.38 -3.90 -12.35
N ALA A 37 -11.93 -3.36 -11.22
CA ALA A 37 -11.80 -4.11 -9.97
C ALA A 37 -13.02 -3.89 -9.05
N ASP A 38 -13.18 -4.73 -8.03
CA ASP A 38 -14.27 -4.59 -7.06
C ASP A 38 -14.07 -3.34 -6.17
N PRO A 39 -15.01 -2.38 -6.18
CA PRO A 39 -14.86 -1.16 -5.39
C PRO A 39 -14.92 -1.37 -3.87
N GLU A 40 -15.64 -2.38 -3.38
CA GLU A 40 -15.75 -2.68 -1.96
C GLU A 40 -14.46 -3.33 -1.44
N GLU A 41 -13.86 -4.25 -2.20
CA GLU A 41 -12.54 -4.82 -1.90
C GLU A 41 -11.46 -3.72 -1.86
N ALA A 42 -11.48 -2.82 -2.85
CA ALA A 42 -10.57 -1.68 -2.92
C ALA A 42 -10.77 -0.70 -1.76
N TYR A 43 -12.02 -0.46 -1.35
CA TYR A 43 -12.32 0.38 -0.20
C TYR A 43 -11.75 -0.22 1.10
N ILE A 44 -11.96 -1.52 1.34
CA ILE A 44 -11.45 -2.20 2.54
C ILE A 44 -9.94 -2.19 2.58
N ALA A 45 -9.29 -2.58 1.47
CA ALA A 45 -7.83 -2.61 1.41
C ALA A 45 -7.25 -1.19 1.60
N GLY A 46 -7.86 -0.18 0.98
CA GLY A 46 -7.44 1.23 1.14
C GLY A 46 -7.66 1.76 2.57
N LEU A 47 -8.76 1.37 3.23
CA LEU A 47 -9.05 1.77 4.60
C LEU A 47 -8.10 1.12 5.61
N LEU A 48 -7.58 -0.07 5.32
CA LEU A 48 -6.76 -0.84 6.25
C LEU A 48 -5.26 -0.86 5.90
N HIS A 49 -4.83 -0.31 4.76
CA HIS A 49 -3.44 -0.41 4.29
C HIS A 49 -2.41 0.04 5.35
N ASP A 50 -2.74 1.09 6.10
CA ASP A 50 -1.87 1.73 7.10
C ASP A 50 -2.33 1.45 8.55
N CYS A 51 -3.20 0.47 8.80
CA CYS A 51 -3.76 0.23 10.14
C CYS A 51 -2.70 -0.12 11.20
N ALA A 52 -1.52 -0.59 10.78
CA ALA A 52 -0.38 -0.84 11.65
C ALA A 52 0.71 0.26 11.61
N LYS A 53 0.53 1.34 10.83
CA LYS A 53 1.60 2.30 10.50
C LYS A 53 2.22 3.01 11.70
N GLU A 54 1.42 3.26 12.73
CA GLU A 54 1.82 4.00 13.93
C GLU A 54 2.13 3.09 15.13
N LEU A 55 2.16 1.77 14.92
CA LEU A 55 2.61 0.84 15.96
C LEU A 55 4.14 0.98 16.18
N PRO A 56 4.63 0.74 17.41
CA PRO A 56 6.05 0.53 17.64
C PRO A 56 6.56 -0.67 16.83
N LEU A 57 7.81 -0.61 16.34
CA LEU A 57 8.43 -1.69 15.57
C LEU A 57 8.35 -3.05 16.31
N SER A 58 8.57 -3.06 17.64
CA SER A 58 8.48 -4.27 18.44
C SER A 58 7.08 -4.91 18.43
N GLU A 59 6.03 -4.10 18.31
CA GLU A 59 4.67 -4.59 18.20
C GLU A 59 4.38 -5.12 16.79
N MET A 60 4.89 -4.46 15.75
CA MET A 60 4.82 -4.98 14.38
C MET A 60 5.52 -6.34 14.26
N GLN A 61 6.71 -6.48 14.86
CA GLN A 61 7.46 -7.73 14.91
C GLN A 61 6.67 -8.82 15.64
N ARG A 62 6.09 -8.49 16.81
CA ARG A 62 5.25 -9.41 17.58
C ARG A 62 4.08 -9.95 16.74
N LEU A 63 3.36 -9.09 16.03
CA LEU A 63 2.25 -9.50 15.16
C LEU A 63 2.71 -10.46 14.06
N VAL A 64 3.84 -10.17 13.41
CA VAL A 64 4.40 -11.01 12.34
C VAL A 64 4.87 -12.36 12.88
N ASP A 65 5.50 -12.39 14.05
CA ASP A 65 6.00 -13.60 14.69
C ASP A 65 4.86 -14.49 15.21
N GLU A 66 3.82 -13.91 15.83
CA GLU A 66 2.62 -14.62 16.31
C GLU A 66 1.82 -15.25 15.16
N ALA A 67 1.83 -14.61 13.97
CA ALA A 67 1.21 -15.12 12.75
C ALA A 67 2.09 -16.13 11.96
N ASP A 68 3.29 -16.47 12.46
CA ASP A 68 4.30 -17.31 11.80
C ASP A 68 4.64 -16.87 10.35
N ILE A 69 4.57 -15.56 10.07
CA ILE A 69 4.92 -15.01 8.76
C ILE A 69 6.42 -14.80 8.67
N LYS A 70 7.07 -15.42 7.67
CA LYS A 70 8.50 -15.23 7.42
C LYS A 70 8.75 -13.99 6.56
N VAL A 71 9.56 -13.07 7.09
CA VAL A 71 10.11 -11.91 6.38
C VAL A 71 11.64 -11.95 6.46
N ASP A 72 12.32 -11.31 5.52
CA ASP A 72 13.77 -11.14 5.61
C ASP A 72 14.16 -10.07 6.64
N MET A 73 15.45 -10.07 7.02
CA MET A 73 15.94 -9.19 8.08
C MET A 73 15.83 -7.71 7.73
N ASP A 74 16.02 -7.33 6.46
CA ASP A 74 15.94 -5.92 6.03
C ASP A 74 14.53 -5.37 6.26
N MET A 75 13.50 -6.17 5.97
CA MET A 75 12.12 -5.84 6.30
C MET A 75 11.85 -5.91 7.80
N TYR A 76 12.31 -6.96 8.49
CA TYR A 76 12.02 -7.21 9.91
C TYR A 76 12.48 -6.08 10.83
N VAL A 77 13.58 -5.39 10.50
CA VAL A 77 14.14 -4.30 11.32
C VAL A 77 13.66 -2.90 10.88
N ASN A 78 12.83 -2.80 9.84
CA ASN A 78 12.39 -1.53 9.29
C ASN A 78 10.87 -1.36 9.38
N GLY A 79 10.41 -0.54 10.32
CA GLY A 79 8.97 -0.28 10.53
C GLY A 79 8.26 0.34 9.33
N ALA A 80 8.98 1.05 8.44
CA ALA A 80 8.39 1.57 7.21
C ALA A 80 8.12 0.48 6.15
N LEU A 81 8.80 -0.67 6.24
CA LEU A 81 8.56 -1.84 5.40
C LEU A 81 7.60 -2.81 6.08
N LEU A 82 7.83 -3.08 7.37
CA LEU A 82 7.11 -4.11 8.12
C LEU A 82 5.63 -3.77 8.33
N HIS A 83 5.26 -2.48 8.33
CA HIS A 83 3.89 -2.07 8.61
C HIS A 83 2.87 -2.62 7.62
N GLY A 84 3.25 -2.86 6.36
CA GLY A 84 2.35 -3.52 5.40
C GLY A 84 2.05 -4.96 5.80
N VAL A 85 3.07 -5.72 6.21
CA VAL A 85 2.91 -7.12 6.64
C VAL A 85 2.14 -7.20 7.96
N SER A 86 2.53 -6.42 8.97
CA SER A 86 1.80 -6.38 10.25
C SER A 86 0.39 -5.81 10.10
N GLY A 87 0.18 -4.90 9.14
CA GLY A 87 -1.13 -4.36 8.78
C GLY A 87 -2.04 -5.42 8.21
N ALA A 88 -1.54 -6.30 7.35
CA ALA A 88 -2.30 -7.44 6.86
C ALA A 88 -2.67 -8.42 7.98
N VAL A 89 -1.75 -8.69 8.92
CA VAL A 89 -2.06 -9.51 10.12
C VAL A 89 -3.16 -8.86 10.95
N MET A 90 -3.04 -7.56 11.24
CA MET A 90 -4.06 -6.82 11.99
C MET A 90 -5.41 -6.77 11.26
N ALA A 91 -5.41 -6.62 9.94
CA ALA A 91 -6.61 -6.68 9.10
C ALA A 91 -7.37 -7.99 9.27
N HIS A 92 -6.64 -9.11 9.27
CA HIS A 92 -7.21 -10.42 9.52
C HIS A 92 -7.71 -10.56 10.96
N ASP A 93 -6.83 -10.40 11.95
CA ASP A 93 -7.10 -10.78 13.34
C ASP A 93 -8.07 -9.83 14.05
N ARG A 94 -8.03 -8.53 13.72
CA ARG A 94 -8.81 -7.49 14.41
C ARG A 94 -10.09 -7.14 13.66
N TYR A 95 -9.99 -7.03 12.34
CA TYR A 95 -11.08 -6.52 11.50
C TYR A 95 -11.82 -7.63 10.73
N GLY A 96 -11.37 -8.89 10.86
CA GLY A 96 -12.06 -10.05 10.30
C GLY A 96 -11.93 -10.19 8.79
N VAL A 97 -10.92 -9.56 8.19
CA VAL A 97 -10.66 -9.67 6.74
C VAL A 97 -10.10 -11.06 6.45
N ILE A 98 -10.85 -11.87 5.71
CA ILE A 98 -10.47 -13.24 5.32
C ILE A 98 -10.01 -13.36 3.87
N ASP A 99 -10.30 -12.36 3.03
CA ASP A 99 -9.96 -12.40 1.62
C ASP A 99 -8.44 -12.22 1.40
N GLY A 100 -7.81 -13.22 0.81
CA GLY A 100 -6.37 -13.22 0.57
C GLY A 100 -5.89 -12.14 -0.40
N TYR A 101 -6.71 -11.70 -1.35
CA TYR A 101 -6.37 -10.60 -2.26
C TYR A 101 -6.38 -9.25 -1.55
N ILE A 102 -7.36 -9.01 -0.66
CA ILE A 102 -7.38 -7.79 0.17
C ILE A 102 -6.16 -7.77 1.11
N LEU A 103 -5.88 -8.89 1.78
CA LEU A 103 -4.74 -9.01 2.68
C LEU A 103 -3.40 -8.85 1.95
N ASP A 104 -3.26 -9.37 0.74
CA ASP A 104 -2.08 -9.18 -0.10
C ASP A 104 -1.93 -7.72 -0.54
N ALA A 105 -3.01 -7.06 -0.95
CA ALA A 105 -2.96 -5.65 -1.35
C ALA A 105 -2.52 -4.75 -0.19
N ILE A 106 -2.98 -5.02 1.03
CA ILE A 106 -2.48 -4.38 2.26
C ILE A 106 -1.01 -4.74 2.49
N ARG A 107 -0.63 -6.02 2.37
CA ARG A 107 0.74 -6.48 2.64
C ARG A 107 1.79 -5.81 1.75
N TYR A 108 1.46 -5.64 0.48
CA TYR A 108 2.42 -5.20 -0.53
C TYR A 108 2.29 -3.72 -0.91
N HIS A 109 1.39 -2.93 -0.31
CA HIS A 109 1.17 -1.53 -0.73
C HIS A 109 2.44 -0.67 -0.71
N THR A 110 3.37 -0.91 0.22
CA THR A 110 4.62 -0.11 0.32
C THR A 110 5.65 -0.49 -0.73
N THR A 111 5.86 -1.80 -0.93
CA THR A 111 7.00 -2.33 -1.69
C THR A 111 6.63 -2.79 -3.08
N GLY A 112 5.33 -3.00 -3.31
CA GLY A 112 4.79 -3.80 -4.40
C GLY A 112 5.37 -5.22 -4.43
N ARG A 113 5.13 -5.92 -5.53
CA ARG A 113 5.69 -7.26 -5.76
C ARG A 113 5.79 -7.58 -7.25
N VAL A 114 6.56 -8.62 -7.57
CA VAL A 114 6.44 -9.29 -8.87
C VAL A 114 5.05 -9.89 -8.95
N GLY A 115 4.37 -9.73 -10.09
CA GLY A 115 3.06 -10.36 -10.25
C GLY A 115 1.90 -9.64 -9.56
N MET A 116 2.00 -8.33 -9.32
CA MET A 116 0.91 -7.57 -8.70
C MET A 116 -0.43 -7.81 -9.39
N THR A 117 -1.44 -8.11 -8.57
CA THR A 117 -2.84 -8.17 -8.98
C THR A 117 -3.32 -6.77 -9.35
N GLN A 118 -4.52 -6.66 -9.93
CA GLN A 118 -5.11 -5.35 -10.19
C GLN A 118 -5.39 -4.60 -8.88
N LEU A 119 -5.84 -5.30 -7.84
CA LEU A 119 -6.06 -4.71 -6.52
C LEU A 119 -4.76 -4.23 -5.88
N ASP A 120 -3.67 -5.00 -5.95
CA ASP A 120 -2.35 -4.58 -5.45
C ASP A 120 -1.91 -3.26 -6.09
N LYS A 121 -2.07 -3.15 -7.41
CA LYS A 121 -1.73 -1.93 -8.18
C LYS A 121 -2.59 -0.74 -7.77
N ILE A 122 -3.89 -0.97 -7.58
CA ILE A 122 -4.84 0.07 -7.16
C ILE A 122 -4.45 0.61 -5.78
N ILE A 123 -4.19 -0.27 -4.80
CA ILE A 123 -3.85 0.16 -3.43
C ILE A 123 -2.47 0.80 -3.38
N PHE A 124 -1.49 0.22 -4.07
CA PHE A 124 -0.17 0.82 -4.23
C PHE A 124 -0.29 2.24 -4.77
N LEU A 125 -1.02 2.44 -5.87
CA LEU A 125 -1.13 3.75 -6.50
C LEU A 125 -2.00 4.74 -5.70
N ALA A 126 -3.10 4.29 -5.10
CA ALA A 126 -4.00 5.09 -4.29
C ALA A 126 -3.27 5.79 -3.14
N ASP A 127 -2.31 5.10 -2.50
CA ASP A 127 -1.45 5.67 -1.45
C ASP A 127 -0.65 6.90 -1.93
N TYR A 128 -0.21 6.92 -3.18
CA TYR A 128 0.55 8.05 -3.74
C TYR A 128 -0.34 9.17 -4.30
N VAL A 129 -1.54 8.87 -4.79
CA VAL A 129 -2.34 9.84 -5.56
C VAL A 129 -3.50 10.45 -4.79
N GLU A 130 -3.80 9.95 -3.59
CA GLU A 130 -4.88 10.48 -2.77
C GLU A 130 -4.77 12.00 -2.53
N GLU A 131 -5.93 12.62 -2.32
CA GLU A 131 -6.12 14.07 -2.37
C GLU A 131 -5.29 14.88 -1.36
N THR A 132 -4.87 14.28 -0.25
CA THR A 132 -4.05 14.96 0.77
C THR A 132 -2.55 14.89 0.50
N ARG A 133 -2.11 14.11 -0.51
CA ARG A 133 -0.70 14.08 -0.94
C ARG A 133 -0.29 15.36 -1.63
N ASP A 134 0.85 15.90 -1.21
CA ASP A 134 1.49 17.06 -1.80
C ASP A 134 3.01 16.83 -1.85
N PHE A 135 3.51 16.50 -3.04
CA PHE A 135 4.93 16.29 -3.30
C PHE A 135 5.26 16.51 -4.78
N PRO A 136 6.52 16.81 -5.14
CA PRO A 136 6.91 17.03 -6.53
C PRO A 136 6.53 15.87 -7.44
N GLY A 137 5.71 16.14 -8.46
CA GLY A 137 5.27 15.16 -9.45
C GLY A 137 3.96 14.43 -9.12
N VAL A 138 3.30 14.72 -7.99
CA VAL A 138 2.01 14.08 -7.63
C VAL A 138 0.92 14.34 -8.68
N ASP A 139 0.86 15.53 -9.28
CA ASP A 139 -0.17 15.85 -10.27
C ASP A 139 0.04 15.10 -11.59
N TYR A 140 1.30 14.88 -11.98
CA TYR A 140 1.63 14.02 -13.12
C TYR A 140 1.26 12.56 -12.83
N LEU A 141 1.51 12.09 -11.61
CA LEU A 141 1.12 10.74 -11.20
C LEU A 141 -0.41 10.58 -11.19
N ARG A 142 -1.14 11.59 -10.72
CA ARG A 142 -2.62 11.65 -10.76
C ARG A 142 -3.15 11.62 -12.20
N SER A 143 -2.56 12.38 -13.13
CA SER A 143 -2.99 12.32 -14.54
C SER A 143 -2.72 10.95 -15.15
N LEU A 144 -1.55 10.37 -14.89
CA LEU A 144 -1.19 9.07 -15.42
C LEU A 144 -2.09 7.95 -14.87
N ALA A 145 -2.47 8.05 -13.59
CA ALA A 145 -3.42 7.17 -12.92
C ALA A 145 -4.84 7.19 -13.54
N LEU A 146 -5.17 8.20 -14.34
CA LEU A 146 -6.41 8.27 -15.10
C LEU A 146 -6.27 7.73 -16.53
N GLU A 147 -5.06 7.53 -17.02
CA GLU A 147 -4.76 7.11 -18.39
C GLU A 147 -4.40 5.62 -18.45
N ASP A 148 -3.39 5.18 -17.70
CA ASP A 148 -2.91 3.80 -17.69
C ASP A 148 -2.41 3.41 -16.29
N LEU A 149 -3.08 2.41 -15.69
CA LEU A 149 -2.81 1.96 -14.32
C LEU A 149 -1.36 1.49 -14.15
N ASP A 150 -0.82 0.79 -15.15
CA ASP A 150 0.47 0.16 -15.02
C ASP A 150 1.61 1.15 -15.26
N GLU A 151 1.43 2.10 -16.20
CA GLU A 151 2.35 3.23 -16.37
C GLU A 151 2.38 4.08 -15.09
N ALA A 152 1.23 4.33 -14.49
CA ALA A 152 1.13 5.06 -13.22
C ALA A 152 1.83 4.32 -12.07
N VAL A 153 1.66 3.01 -11.97
CA VAL A 153 2.37 2.18 -10.98
C VAL A 153 3.89 2.21 -11.22
N LEU A 154 4.36 2.12 -12.47
CA LEU A 154 5.78 2.26 -12.80
C LEU A 154 6.32 3.64 -12.38
N ALA A 155 5.57 4.72 -12.66
CA ALA A 155 5.93 6.07 -12.22
C ALA A 155 5.94 6.21 -10.69
N GLY A 156 5.05 5.50 -9.98
CA GLY A 156 5.06 5.39 -8.52
C GLY A 156 6.34 4.75 -8.00
N TYR A 157 6.74 3.60 -8.56
CA TYR A 157 8.03 2.98 -8.23
C TYR A 157 9.22 3.93 -8.47
N ASP A 158 9.26 4.59 -9.63
CA ASP A 158 10.35 5.49 -9.98
C ASP A 158 10.43 6.68 -9.01
N THR A 159 9.28 7.19 -8.59
CA THR A 159 9.20 8.27 -7.60
C THR A 159 9.78 7.84 -6.26
N THR A 160 9.41 6.66 -5.76
CA THR A 160 9.95 6.11 -4.51
C THR A 160 11.45 5.86 -4.61
N ILE A 161 11.93 5.30 -5.72
CA ILE A 161 13.36 5.00 -5.89
C ILE A 161 14.18 6.29 -5.97
N ARG A 162 13.74 7.30 -6.75
CA ARG A 162 14.40 8.60 -6.80
C ARG A 162 14.46 9.24 -5.42
N HIS A 163 13.34 9.24 -4.69
CA HIS A 163 13.29 9.78 -3.33
C HIS A 163 14.29 9.08 -2.39
N LEU A 164 14.38 7.74 -2.42
CA LEU A 164 15.35 7.01 -1.60
C LEU A 164 16.80 7.32 -1.99
N LEU A 165 17.09 7.45 -3.29
CA LEU A 165 18.42 7.84 -3.78
C LEU A 165 18.80 9.26 -3.34
N ASP A 166 17.87 10.22 -3.46
CA ASP A 166 18.07 11.61 -3.05
C ASP A 166 18.33 11.76 -1.55
N GLN A 167 17.87 10.79 -0.74
CA GLN A 167 18.08 10.74 0.70
C GLN A 167 19.25 9.82 1.11
N GLU A 168 19.97 9.23 0.15
CA GLU A 168 21.04 8.26 0.38
C GLU A 168 20.59 7.05 1.24
N LEU A 169 19.33 6.64 1.10
CA LEU A 169 18.73 5.53 1.84
C LEU A 169 18.82 4.22 1.07
N SER A 170 18.83 3.10 1.82
CA SER A 170 18.77 1.75 1.24
C SER A 170 17.45 1.52 0.50
N ILE A 171 17.52 0.92 -0.68
CA ILE A 171 16.33 0.50 -1.43
C ILE A 171 16.10 -0.99 -1.17
N TYR A 172 14.92 -1.33 -0.65
CA TYR A 172 14.55 -2.72 -0.44
C TYR A 172 14.49 -3.49 -1.76
N PHE A 173 15.20 -4.61 -1.84
CA PHE A 173 15.44 -5.28 -3.12
C PHE A 173 14.15 -5.71 -3.85
N LYS A 174 13.09 -6.07 -3.11
CA LYS A 174 11.81 -6.46 -3.75
C LYS A 174 11.11 -5.29 -4.44
N THR A 175 11.35 -4.05 -4.00
CA THR A 175 10.87 -2.85 -4.72
C THR A 175 11.51 -2.75 -6.11
N ILE A 176 12.81 -3.05 -6.23
CA ILE A 176 13.48 -3.12 -7.55
C ILE A 176 12.91 -4.25 -8.40
N LEU A 177 12.65 -5.42 -7.80
CA LEU A 177 12.06 -6.55 -8.52
C LEU A 177 10.65 -6.23 -9.05
N GLY A 178 9.81 -5.61 -8.22
CA GLY A 178 8.47 -5.17 -8.59
C GLY A 178 8.48 -4.14 -9.71
N ARG A 179 9.35 -3.12 -9.62
CA ARG A 179 9.57 -2.16 -10.70
C ARG A 179 9.97 -2.83 -12.01
N ASN A 180 10.97 -3.73 -11.97
CA ASN A 180 11.45 -4.42 -13.17
C ASN A 180 10.36 -5.32 -13.78
N ASP A 181 9.44 -5.85 -12.97
CA ASP A 181 8.27 -6.57 -13.47
C ASP A 181 7.32 -5.66 -14.25
N MET A 182 7.07 -4.46 -13.74
CA MET A 182 6.23 -3.48 -14.45
C MET A 182 6.83 -3.07 -15.80
N VAL A 183 8.14 -2.79 -15.86
CA VAL A 183 8.84 -2.49 -17.12
C VAL A 183 8.66 -3.61 -18.14
N ARG A 184 8.87 -4.87 -17.73
CA ARG A 184 8.68 -6.03 -18.63
C ARG A 184 7.23 -6.17 -19.09
N ARG A 185 6.26 -5.97 -18.19
CA ARG A 185 4.84 -6.05 -18.52
C ARG A 185 4.43 -5.02 -19.54
N ILE A 186 4.85 -3.77 -19.37
CA ILE A 186 4.56 -2.67 -20.30
C ILE A 186 5.16 -2.93 -21.68
N HIS A 187 6.43 -3.34 -21.75
CA HIS A 187 7.10 -3.62 -23.03
C HIS A 187 6.50 -4.81 -23.80
N ASN A 188 5.80 -5.72 -23.12
CA ASN A 188 5.21 -6.92 -23.71
C ASN A 188 3.70 -6.78 -23.99
N ARG A 189 3.13 -5.56 -23.92
CA ARG A 189 1.73 -5.30 -24.27
C ARG A 189 1.50 -5.23 -25.78
#